data_AF-A0A962L6T7-F1
#
_entry.id   AF-A0A962L6T7-F1
#
_cell.length_a   1.000
_cell.length_b   1.000
_cell.length_c   1.000
_cell.angle_alpha   90.00
_cell.angle_beta   90.00
_cell.angle_gamma   90.00
#
_symmetry.space_group_name_H-M   'P 1'
#
loop_
_entity.id
_entity.type
_entity.pdbx_description
1 polymer ?
#
loop_
_entity_poly.entity_id
_entity_poly.type
_entity_poly.pdbx_seq_one_letter_code
_entity_poly.pdbx_strand_id
1 'polypeptide(L)' 'MKKKFFGTDGIRGRVGEAPITAEFILKLGWAAGKVFSREGKGRILIGKDTRISGYIFES' A
#
# COMPACT_ATOMS: atom_id res chain seq x y z
N MET A 1 -10.94 1.63 -19.59
CA MET A 1 -10.51 0.40 -18.90
C MET A 1 -10.45 0.64 -17.40
N LYS A 2 -11.04 -0.23 -16.58
CA LYS A 2 -10.92 -0.17 -15.11
C LYS A 2 -9.42 -0.27 -14.75
N LYS A 3 -8.90 0.67 -13.95
CA LYS A 3 -7.51 0.60 -13.45
C LYS A 3 -7.36 -0.69 -12.64
N LYS A 4 -6.54 -1.64 -13.11
CA LYS A 4 -6.26 -2.90 -12.43
C LYS A 4 -5.02 -2.72 -11.57
N PHE A 5 -5.21 -2.35 -10.31
CA PHE A 5 -4.11 -2.18 -9.35
C PHE A 5 -3.65 -3.51 -8.75
N PHE A 6 -4.57 -4.45 -8.55
CA PHE A 6 -4.30 -5.74 -7.92
C PHE A 6 -4.10 -6.84 -8.97
N GLY A 7 -2.92 -7.46 -8.95
CA GLY A 7 -2.63 -8.73 -9.60
C GLY A 7 -2.81 -9.90 -8.64
N THR A 8 -2.17 -11.03 -8.95
CA THR A 8 -2.19 -12.24 -8.10
C THR A 8 -1.57 -11.99 -6.72
N ASP A 9 -0.43 -11.30 -6.69
CA ASP A 9 0.36 -11.05 -5.47
C ASP A 9 0.16 -9.62 -4.93
N GLY A 10 -0.99 -9.00 -5.19
CA GLY A 10 -1.26 -7.61 -4.80
C GLY A 10 -0.76 -6.59 -5.84
N ILE A 11 -0.27 -5.44 -5.35
CA ILE A 11 0.14 -4.30 -6.20
C ILE A 11 1.66 -4.38 -6.43
N ARG A 12 2.07 -4.40 -7.70
CA ARG A 12 3.48 -4.51 -8.12
C ARG A 12 3.85 -3.45 -9.15
N GLY A 13 5.11 -3.08 -9.16
CA GLY A 13 5.68 -2.11 -10.10
C GLY A 13 7.02 -1.59 -9.63
N ARG A 14 7.60 -0.68 -10.40
CA ARG A 14 8.86 -0.02 -10.05
C ARG A 14 8.59 1.19 -9.18
N VAL A 15 9.39 1.35 -8.13
CA VAL A 15 9.26 2.49 -7.21
C VAL A 15 9.49 3.80 -7.94
N GLY A 16 8.60 4.77 -7.72
CA GLY A 16 8.57 6.06 -8.41
C GLY A 16 7.71 6.07 -9.67
N GLU A 17 7.33 4.90 -10.21
CA GLU A 17 6.40 4.78 -11.33
C GLU A 17 5.02 4.37 -10.83
N ALA A 18 3.96 4.93 -11.43
CA ALA A 18 2.60 4.57 -11.03
C ALA A 18 2.34 3.06 -11.26
N PRO A 19 1.76 2.33 -10.29
CA PRO A 19 1.18 2.81 -9.04
C PRO A 19 2.11 2.79 -7.80
N ILE A 20 3.39 2.43 -7.91
CA ILE A 20 4.30 2.31 -6.75
C ILE A 20 4.96 3.67 -6.43
N THR A 21 4.14 4.65 -6.05
CA THR A 21 4.58 5.97 -5.58
C THR A 21 4.23 6.17 -4.10
N ALA A 22 4.99 7.00 -3.38
CA ALA A 22 4.75 7.26 -1.96
C ALA A 22 3.32 7.77 -1.70
N GLU A 23 2.86 8.72 -2.52
CA GLU A 23 1.50 9.25 -2.46
C GLU A 23 0.43 8.17 -2.65
N PHE A 24 0.61 7.27 -3.61
CA PHE A 24 -0.34 6.21 -3.86
C PHE A 24 -0.41 5.23 -2.69
N ILE A 25 0.74 4.82 -2.15
CA ILE A 25 0.82 3.89 -1.01
C ILE A 25 0.23 4.52 0.26
N LEU A 26 0.46 5.81 0.50
CA LEU A 26 -0.16 6.54 1.61
C LEU A 26 -1.70 6.55 1.49
N LYS A 27 -2.22 6.89 0.31
CA LYS A 27 -3.67 6.87 0.04
C LYS A 27 -4.26 5.47 0.15
N LEU A 28 -3.52 4.45 -0.26
CA LEU A 28 -3.91 3.04 -0.10
C LEU A 28 -4.01 2.66 1.37
N GLY A 29 -3.02 3.01 2.19
CA GLY A 29 -3.03 2.78 3.63
C GLY A 29 -4.23 3.46 4.31
N TRP A 30 -4.51 4.72 3.96
CA TRP A 30 -5.68 5.43 4.48
C TRP A 30 -7.01 4.76 4.06
N ALA A 31 -7.12 4.37 2.79
CA ALA A 31 -8.29 3.66 2.29
C ALA A 31 -8.49 2.31 3.01
N ALA A 32 -7.42 1.54 3.21
CA ALA A 32 -7.46 0.29 3.97
C ALA A 32 -7.91 0.53 5.42
N GLY A 33 -7.32 1.52 6.11
CA GLY A 33 -7.71 1.88 7.47
C GLY A 33 -9.18 2.27 7.60
N LYS A 34 -9.72 3.03 6.64
CA LYS A 34 -11.15 3.42 6.61
C LYS A 34 -12.10 2.24 6.39
N VAL A 35 -11.64 1.19 5.68
CA VAL A 35 -12.41 -0.05 5.51
C VAL A 35 -12.38 -0.85 6.81
N PHE A 36 -11.19 -1.12 7.35
CA PHE A 36 -11.06 -1.93 8.57
C PHE A 36 -11.65 -1.26 9.82
N SER A 37 -11.67 0.08 9.90
CA SER A 37 -12.28 0.78 11.04
C SER A 37 -13.77 0.50 11.21
N ARG A 38 -14.45 0.01 10.17
CA ARG A 38 -15.87 -0.38 10.22
C ARG A 38 -16.09 -1.65 11.05
N GLU A 39 -15.08 -2.48 11.20
CA GLU A 39 -15.12 -3.72 11.98
C GLU A 39 -14.66 -3.50 13.44
N GLY A 40 -14.35 -2.26 13.82
CA GLY A 40 -13.92 -1.88 15.15
C GLY A 40 -12.44 -1.49 15.22
N LYS A 41 -11.90 -1.47 16.45
CA LYS A 41 -10.48 -1.17 16.68
C LYS A 41 -9.64 -2.43 16.47
N GLY A 42 -9.00 -2.52 15.30
CA GLY A 42 -8.04 -3.57 14.97
C GLY A 42 -6.58 -3.13 15.14
N ARG A 43 -5.66 -4.09 15.12
CA ARG A 43 -4.21 -3.85 14.98
C ARG A 43 -3.80 -4.20 13.55
N ILE A 44 -2.96 -3.37 12.94
CA ILE A 44 -2.40 -3.62 11.60
C ILE A 44 -0.93 -3.97 11.77
N LEU A 45 -0.52 -5.11 11.25
CA LEU A 45 0.89 -5.50 11.17
C LEU A 45 1.42 -5.11 9.79
N ILE A 46 2.49 -4.32 9.75
CA ILE A 46 3.18 -3.93 8.52
C ILE A 46 4.53 -4.65 8.52
N GLY A 47 4.78 -5.44 7.47
CA GLY A 47 6.07 -6.07 7.21
C GLY A 47 6.73 -5.46 5.99
N LYS A 48 8.06 -5.38 6.00
CA LYS A 48 8.87 -5.00 4.82
C LYS A 48 9.90 -6.07 4.50
N ASP A 49 10.37 -6.05 3.26
CA ASP A 49 11.53 -6.79 2.83
C ASP A 49 12.82 -5.97 3.01
N THR A 50 13.92 -6.43 2.42
CA THR A 50 15.24 -5.78 2.49
C THR A 50 15.45 -4.71 1.42
N ARG A 51 14.44 -4.34 0.62
CA ARG A 51 14.62 -3.35 -0.45
C ARG A 51 14.81 -1.96 0.14
N ILE A 52 15.80 -1.23 -0.38
CA ILE A 52 16.08 0.17 0.01
C ILE A 52 14.87 1.09 -0.19
N SER A 53 14.01 0.79 -1.17
CA SER A 53 12.77 1.55 -1.40
C SER A 53 11.74 1.42 -0.28
N GLY A 54 11.87 0.43 0.62
CA GLY A 54 10.96 0.26 1.74
C GLY A 54 10.89 1.48 2.65
N TYR A 55 12.01 2.17 2.85
CA TYR A 55 12.10 3.38 3.68
C TYR A 55 11.23 4.54 3.16
N ILE A 56 10.95 4.59 1.85
CA ILE A 56 10.12 5.63 1.25
C ILE A 56 8.65 5.52 1.69
N PHE A 57 8.23 4.32 2.10
CA PHE A 57 6.84 4.03 2.50
C PHE A 57 6.63 3.96 4.01
N GLU A 58 7.69 4.15 4.80
CA GLU A 58 7.68 4.01 6.27
C GLU A 58 7.50 5.35 7.01
N SER A 59 7.52 6.48 6.31
CA SER A 59 7.47 7.84 6.90
C SER A 59 6.08 8.44 6.96
#